data_AF-A0AAD8IUY6-F1
#
_entry.id   AF-A0AAD8IUY6-F1
#
_cell.length_a   1.000
_cell.length_b   1.000
_cell.length_c   1.000
_cell.angle_alpha   90.00
_cell.angle_beta   90.00
_cell.angle_gamma   90.00
#
_symmetry.space_group_name_H-M   'P 1'
#
loop_
_entity.id
_entity.type
_entity.pdbx_description
1 polymer ?
#
loop_
_entity_poly.entity_id
_entity_poly.type
_entity_poly.pdbx_seq_one_letter_code
_entity_poly.pdbx_strand_id
1 'polypeptide(L)'
;MVYCPFCNCDASEVSLSKCDEGWRPPVQNSILINCDAAVPEGKNGCGLGVDHRGRVLEAQASYFDGEFSVETAESMALRCGLRLAKKLGCRNFWLSSDCINVVEC
;
A
#
# COMPACT_ATOMS: atom_id res chain seq x y z
N MET A 1 -9.13 9.50 -16.88
CA MET A 1 -8.04 10.50 -16.81
C MET A 1 -7.59 10.53 -15.35
N VAL A 2 -6.54 9.76 -15.03
CA VAL A 2 -6.03 9.64 -13.66
C VAL A 2 -4.99 10.75 -13.50
N TYR A 3 -5.41 11.86 -12.90
CA TYR A 3 -4.53 12.98 -12.61
C TYR A 3 -3.70 12.65 -11.37
N CYS A 4 -2.38 12.74 -11.47
CA CYS A 4 -1.50 12.64 -10.31
C CYS A 4 -1.23 14.07 -9.79
N PRO A 5 -1.90 14.51 -8.71
CA PRO A 5 -1.72 15.86 -8.15
C PRO A 5 -0.31 16.10 -7.58
N PHE A 6 0.55 15.06 -7.55
CA PHE A 6 1.88 15.10 -6.95
C PHE A 6 2.99 15.43 -7.96
N CYS A 7 2.81 15.11 -9.24
CA CYS A 7 3.73 15.49 -10.33
C CYS A 7 3.17 16.61 -11.22
N ASN A 8 1.89 16.95 -11.06
CA ASN A 8 1.15 17.80 -12.00
C ASN A 8 1.28 17.31 -13.46
N CYS A 9 1.19 15.98 -13.65
CA CYS A 9 1.36 15.32 -14.93
C CYS A 9 0.17 14.37 -15.20
N ASP A 10 -0.21 14.25 -16.48
CA ASP A 10 -1.23 13.30 -16.90
C ASP A 10 -0.62 11.88 -16.90
N ALA A 11 -1.39 10.86 -16.49
CA ALA A 11 -0.87 9.50 -16.34
C ALA A 11 -0.30 8.89 -17.64
N SER A 12 -0.61 9.48 -18.80
CA SER A 12 -0.06 9.12 -20.11
C SER A 12 1.36 9.65 -20.38
N GLU A 13 1.90 10.53 -19.53
CA GLU A 13 3.22 11.16 -19.69
C GLU A 13 4.24 10.75 -18.61
N VAL A 14 3.94 9.74 -17.80
CA VAL A 14 4.92 9.20 -16.83
C VAL A 14 6.01 8.45 -17.59
N SER A 15 6.96 9.17 -18.16
CA SER A 15 8.27 8.59 -18.42
C SER A 15 8.87 8.26 -17.04
N LEU A 16 9.39 7.04 -16.89
CA LEU A 16 10.10 6.53 -15.71
C LEU A 16 11.42 7.30 -15.43
N SER A 17 11.47 8.61 -15.70
CA SER A 17 12.61 9.47 -15.42
C SER A 17 12.60 9.83 -13.94
N LYS A 18 13.29 9.00 -13.16
CA LYS A 18 13.82 9.27 -11.80
C LYS A 18 12.98 10.24 -10.97
N CYS A 19 11.86 9.77 -10.45
CA CYS A 19 11.33 10.33 -9.22
C CYS A 19 12.36 10.07 -8.11
N ASP A 20 12.70 11.09 -7.32
CA ASP A 20 13.65 11.03 -6.19
C ASP A 20 13.75 9.64 -5.56
N GLU A 21 14.96 9.07 -5.52
CA GLU A 21 15.29 7.70 -5.11
C GLU A 21 15.11 7.46 -3.59
N GLY A 22 14.03 7.96 -2.97
CA GLY A 22 13.82 7.90 -1.54
C GLY A 22 12.36 7.84 -1.12
N TRP A 23 12.12 7.31 0.08
CA TRP A 23 10.80 7.29 0.70
C TRP A 23 10.24 8.71 0.83
N ARG A 24 9.04 8.92 0.28
CA ARG A 24 8.31 10.19 0.41
C ARG A 24 7.28 10.06 1.54
N PRO A 25 7.38 10.86 2.61
CA PRO A 25 6.44 10.79 3.71
C PRO A 25 5.02 11.13 3.25
N PRO A 26 3.98 10.51 3.85
CA PRO A 26 2.61 10.97 3.65
C PRO A 26 2.45 12.42 4.13
N VAL A 27 1.46 13.14 3.56
CA VAL A 27 1.12 14.51 3.96
C VAL A 27 0.87 14.57 5.47
N GLN A 28 1.18 15.71 6.10
CA GLN A 28 0.95 15.92 7.53
C GLN A 28 -0.50 15.55 7.92
N ASN A 29 -0.66 14.85 9.05
CA ASN A 29 -1.92 14.28 9.53
C ASN A 29 -2.52 13.16 8.65
N SER A 30 -1.75 12.61 7.72
CA SER A 30 -2.04 11.36 7.02
C SER A 30 -1.06 10.26 7.47
N ILE A 31 -1.41 9.02 7.15
CA ILE A 31 -0.57 7.84 7.36
C ILE A 31 -0.40 7.11 6.02
N LEU A 32 0.73 6.45 5.85
CA LEU A 32 1.00 5.54 4.75
C LEU A 32 0.87 4.12 5.29
N ILE A 33 0.00 3.32 4.68
CA ILE A 33 -0.13 1.90 4.98
C ILE A 33 0.47 1.14 3.82
N ASN A 34 1.64 0.56 4.05
CA ASN A 34 2.28 -0.33 3.09
C ASN A 34 1.70 -1.73 3.23
N CYS A 35 1.19 -2.28 2.14
CA CYS A 35 0.62 -3.62 2.07
C CYS A 35 1.49 -4.49 1.16
N ASP A 36 1.72 -5.71 1.58
CA ASP A 36 2.52 -6.69 0.86
C ASP A 36 2.04 -8.09 1.24
N ALA A 37 2.05 -9.03 0.30
CA ALA A 37 1.72 -10.40 0.55
C ALA A 37 2.86 -11.33 0.12
N ALA A 38 3.35 -12.11 1.07
CA ALA A 38 4.12 -13.29 0.72
C ALA A 38 3.16 -14.42 0.31
N VAL A 39 3.58 -15.25 -0.65
CA VAL A 39 2.95 -16.54 -0.94
C VAL A 39 4.00 -17.65 -0.78
N PRO A 40 4.49 -17.93 0.45
CA PRO A 40 5.19 -19.18 0.71
C PRO A 40 4.16 -20.32 0.77
N GLU A 41 4.61 -21.56 0.97
CA GLU A 41 3.74 -22.69 1.34
C GLU A 41 2.98 -22.37 2.66
N GLY A 42 1.90 -21.59 2.59
CA GLY A 42 1.01 -21.23 3.69
C GLY A 42 1.41 -20.05 4.57
N LYS A 43 1.68 -18.83 4.04
CA LYS A 43 1.57 -17.56 4.84
C LYS A 43 1.20 -16.34 4.00
N ASN A 44 -0.05 -15.88 4.03
CA ASN A 44 -0.54 -14.95 3.01
C ASN A 44 -1.05 -13.61 3.61
N GLY A 45 -0.26 -12.53 3.52
CA GLY A 45 -0.70 -11.14 3.72
C GLY A 45 -0.18 -10.38 4.96
N CYS A 46 0.49 -9.25 4.73
CA CYS A 46 1.02 -8.32 5.72
C CYS A 46 0.62 -6.86 5.38
N GLY A 47 0.35 -6.04 6.40
CA GLY A 47 0.13 -4.60 6.27
C GLY A 47 0.84 -3.84 7.39
N LEU A 48 1.56 -2.77 7.05
CA LEU A 48 2.34 -1.95 7.96
C LEU A 48 1.91 -0.48 7.85
N GLY A 49 1.38 0.08 8.93
CA GLY A 49 1.03 1.50 9.03
C GLY A 49 2.18 2.35 9.56
N VAL A 50 2.58 3.36 8.79
CA VAL A 50 3.68 4.30 9.09
C VAL A 50 3.18 5.75 9.01
N ASP A 51 3.58 6.61 9.94
CA ASP A 51 3.21 8.03 9.94
C ASP A 51 4.14 8.92 9.09
N HIS A 52 3.77 10.19 8.92
CA HIS A 52 4.55 11.21 8.21
C HIS A 52 5.95 11.49 8.78
N ARG A 53 6.26 11.01 9.99
CA ARG A 53 7.59 11.10 10.62
C ARG A 53 8.40 9.81 10.44
N GLY A 54 7.89 8.85 9.66
CA GLY A 54 8.52 7.54 9.46
C GLY A 54 8.37 6.60 10.64
N ARG A 55 7.48 6.90 11.60
CA ARG A 55 7.26 6.03 12.76
C ARG A 55 6.26 4.95 12.40
N VAL A 56 6.60 3.70 12.69
CA VAL A 56 5.64 2.60 12.64
C VAL A 56 4.59 2.83 13.72
N LEU A 57 3.34 3.01 13.30
CA LEU A 57 2.20 3.13 14.21
C LEU A 57 1.70 1.77 14.63
N GLU A 58 1.52 0.88 13.66
CA GLU A 58 1.00 -0.47 13.88
C GLU A 58 1.37 -1.37 12.70
N ALA A 59 1.58 -2.66 12.98
CA ALA A 59 1.78 -3.69 11.96
C ALA A 59 0.73 -4.78 12.15
N GLN A 60 0.16 -5.26 11.06
CA GLN A 60 -0.84 -6.33 11.05
C GLN A 60 -0.44 -7.36 10.00
N ALA A 61 -0.19 -8.59 10.46
CA ALA A 61 -0.13 -9.76 9.58
C ALA A 61 -1.44 -10.54 9.70
N SER A 62 -1.87 -11.15 8.61
CA SER A 62 -2.98 -12.09 8.60
C SER A 62 -2.55 -13.36 7.90
N TYR A 63 -3.14 -14.47 8.31
CA TYR A 63 -2.94 -15.75 7.67
C TYR A 63 -4.25 -16.18 7.04
N PHE A 64 -4.19 -16.58 5.76
CA PHE A 64 -5.31 -17.14 5.02
C PHE A 64 -4.91 -18.53 4.51
N ASP A 65 -5.69 -19.54 4.88
CA ASP A 65 -5.54 -20.90 4.36
C ASP A 65 -5.98 -20.97 2.89
N GLY A 66 -5.19 -21.66 2.07
CA GLY A 66 -5.48 -21.91 0.66
C GLY A 66 -4.30 -21.61 -0.28
N GLU A 67 -4.46 -22.05 -1.52
CA GLU A 67 -3.58 -21.67 -2.63
C GLU A 67 -4.14 -20.41 -3.28
N PHE A 68 -3.32 -19.35 -3.33
CA PHE A 68 -3.71 -18.07 -3.91
C PHE A 68 -2.74 -17.69 -5.01
N SER A 69 -3.26 -17.02 -6.04
CA SER A 69 -2.41 -16.28 -6.96
C SER A 69 -1.75 -15.10 -6.24
N VAL A 70 -0.65 -14.60 -6.78
CA VAL A 70 0.04 -13.41 -6.25
C VAL A 70 -0.92 -12.23 -6.14
N GLU A 71 -1.72 -11.97 -7.18
CA GLU A 71 -2.69 -10.86 -7.22
C GLU A 71 -3.78 -11.02 -6.15
N THR A 72 -4.21 -12.25 -5.90
CA THR A 72 -5.20 -12.53 -4.86
C THR A 72 -4.61 -12.28 -3.48
N ALA A 73 -3.38 -12.72 -3.23
CA ALA A 73 -2.69 -12.51 -1.96
C ALA A 73 -2.45 -11.02 -1.69
N GLU A 74 -1.99 -10.27 -2.70
CA GLU A 74 -1.79 -8.82 -2.66
C GLU A 74 -3.11 -8.06 -2.41
N SER A 75 -4.19 -8.48 -3.07
CA SER A 75 -5.54 -7.94 -2.81
C SER A 75 -5.99 -8.18 -1.36
N MET A 76 -5.63 -9.33 -0.77
CA MET A 76 -5.88 -9.61 0.64
C MET A 76 -5.02 -8.75 1.57
N ALA A 77 -3.77 -8.47 1.21
CA ALA A 77 -2.92 -7.53 1.96
C ALA A 77 -3.51 -6.11 1.96
N LEU A 78 -4.02 -5.62 0.82
CA LEU A 78 -4.75 -4.35 0.76
C LEU A 78 -5.99 -4.35 1.69
N ARG A 79 -6.75 -5.46 1.72
CA ARG A 79 -7.88 -5.62 2.65
C ARG A 79 -7.44 -5.52 4.11
N CYS A 80 -6.29 -6.10 4.45
CA CYS A 80 -5.69 -5.99 5.79
C CYS A 80 -5.29 -4.53 6.09
N GLY A 81 -4.65 -3.84 5.16
CA GLY A 81 -4.31 -2.43 5.30
C GLY A 81 -5.53 -1.53 5.52
N LEU A 82 -6.63 -1.76 4.82
CA LEU A 82 -7.90 -1.03 5.04
C LEU A 82 -8.49 -1.28 6.44
N ARG A 83 -8.39 -2.52 6.95
CA ARG A 83 -8.81 -2.84 8.32
C ARG A 83 -7.91 -2.15 9.34
N LEU A 84 -6.61 -2.09 9.08
CA LEU A 84 -5.65 -1.36 9.91
C LEU A 84 -5.97 0.14 9.95
N ALA A 85 -6.25 0.76 8.79
CA ALA A 85 -6.69 2.16 8.72
C ALA A 85 -7.93 2.42 9.58
N LYS A 86 -8.93 1.52 9.49
CA LYS A 86 -10.15 1.59 10.29
C LYS A 86 -9.87 1.44 11.79
N LYS A 87 -8.99 0.52 12.18
CA LYS A 87 -8.58 0.30 13.58
C LYS A 87 -7.87 1.52 14.15
N LEU A 88 -7.01 2.16 13.38
CA LEU A 88 -6.31 3.39 13.74
C LEU A 88 -7.22 4.63 13.77
N GLY A 89 -8.48 4.52 13.33
CA GLY A 89 -9.40 5.64 13.25
C GLY A 89 -9.03 6.67 12.18
N CYS A 90 -8.17 6.30 11.23
CA CYS A 90 -7.68 7.21 10.21
C CYS A 90 -8.72 7.42 9.11
N ARG A 91 -9.09 8.69 8.88
CA ARG A 91 -9.99 9.10 7.79
C ARG A 91 -9.24 9.52 6.52
N ASN A 92 -7.97 9.88 6.67
CA ASN A 92 -7.09 10.26 5.58
C ASN A 92 -5.84 9.40 5.66
N PHE A 93 -5.64 8.54 4.67
CA PHE A 93 -4.52 7.62 4.61
C PHE A 93 -4.18 7.32 3.16
N TRP A 94 -2.94 6.91 2.92
CA TRP A 94 -2.48 6.35 1.67
C TRP A 94 -2.30 4.85 1.82
N LEU A 95 -2.67 4.11 0.79
CA LEU A 95 -2.48 2.67 0.71
C LEU A 95 -1.47 2.41 -0.41
N SER A 96 -0.45 1.61 -0.12
CA SER A 96 0.63 1.29 -1.07
C SER A 96 0.73 -0.22 -1.25
N SER A 97 0.93 -0.67 -2.47
CA SER A 97 1.29 -2.04 -2.85
C SER A 97 2.27 -1.95 -4.01
N ASP A 98 3.18 -2.92 -4.11
CA ASP A 98 4.12 -3.07 -5.21
C ASP A 98 3.55 -3.92 -6.37
N CYS A 99 2.32 -4.42 -6.25
CA CYS A 99 1.64 -5.19 -7.27
C CYS A 99 0.84 -4.30 -8.24
N ILE A 100 1.43 -3.95 -9.38
CA ILE A 100 0.81 -3.08 -10.39
C ILE A 100 -0.55 -3.59 -10.87
N ASN A 101 -0.70 -4.92 -11.03
CA ASN A 101 -1.94 -5.55 -11.47
C ASN A 101 -3.11 -5.33 -10.48
N VAL A 102 -2.80 -5.13 -9.19
CA VAL A 102 -3.80 -4.86 -8.15
C VAL A 102 -4.04 -3.36 -8.00
N VAL A 103 -3.04 -2.52 -8.30
CA VAL A 103 -3.19 -1.06 -8.24
C VAL A 103 -3.98 -0.51 -9.44
N GLU A 104 -3.82 -1.11 -10.63
CA GLU A 104 -4.45 -0.65 -11.88
C GLU A 104 -5.73 -1.42 -12.27
N CYS A 105 -6.24 -2.30 -11.38
CA CYS A 105 -7.40 -3.15 -11.66
C CYS A 105 -8.72 -2.40 -11.88
#